data_AF-B4KVY9-F1
#
_entry.id   AF-B4KVY9-F1
#
_cell.length_a   1.000
_cell.length_b   1.000
_cell.length_c   1.000
_cell.angle_alpha   90.00
_cell.angle_beta   90.00
_cell.angle_gamma   90.00
#
_symmetry.space_group_name_H-M   'P 1'
#
loop_
_entity.id
_entity.type
_entity.pdbx_description
1 polymer ?
#
loop_
_entity_poly.entity_id
_entity_poly.type
_entity_poly.pdbx_seq_one_letter_code
_entity_poly.pdbx_strand_id
1 'polypeptide(L)'
;MESTDGEAMPLQLDTPKMLIQLSNNSNPDFKLLGRFTEKTLIIVYIQAYPLDPRLMNFLPRLLWELHELNIIFITKEDPSNWQNDLYSYCFYNGFINVLLIQKLRPEILLYSYNPYPTMRTLRLPLLEDYLNRWRQLLNLQQYPVRTLLFSVEPRIFQYINRKGERIQSGYLYNVLKEFTDRHNSSIQIVKEIDVDELYDTAVPHSKPIASYLYFVRPFTWTLWLAVIAAIGYGMLMLYGSNRNRRTEIGKHFLSSWCNLLFISQPRIIFANWQQVVIHYIMLLSGFILTNFYLALLSSMLTSGLFEEDYNTFQDLERSPYTLLTDSYYASFMNESSYMPEIIKQRINVADSNVLETARVTMNTSYMYTRYEDRLDGFLFQQHLLKVPLFKVIPKSLWDGFMSFPVVNGLPYLNIMNTYLSRIFEHGILSKIKTDTYLDAIEGGITKFIASDGIERKPFSVEFYYYAFALWGVGLILASLCFFLELLRHRMTNQIQM
;
A
#
# COMPACT_ATOMS: atom_id res chain seq x y z
N MET A 1 66.39 -52.22 -2.93
CA MET A 1 65.08 -52.73 -3.37
C MET A 1 64.09 -52.21 -2.35
N GLU A 2 63.56 -51.01 -2.56
CA GLU A 2 62.46 -50.44 -1.79
C GLU A 2 61.96 -49.23 -2.57
N SER A 3 60.70 -49.34 -2.99
CA SER A 3 60.01 -48.43 -3.89
C SER A 3 59.46 -47.24 -3.13
N THR A 4 59.74 -46.06 -3.67
CA THR A 4 59.32 -44.72 -3.27
C THR A 4 57.80 -44.56 -3.15
N ASP A 5 57.31 -44.31 -1.94
CA ASP A 5 56.03 -43.67 -1.69
C ASP A 5 56.11 -42.21 -2.17
N GLY A 6 55.31 -41.88 -3.18
CA GLY A 6 55.17 -40.51 -3.67
C GLY A 6 54.46 -39.64 -2.64
N GLU A 7 55.19 -38.69 -2.06
CA GLU A 7 54.67 -37.62 -1.22
C GLU A 7 53.57 -36.84 -1.97
N ALA A 8 52.32 -36.97 -1.51
CA ALA A 8 51.26 -36.07 -1.92
C ALA A 8 51.48 -34.70 -1.27
N MET A 9 51.81 -33.69 -2.07
CA MET A 9 51.86 -32.29 -1.64
C MET A 9 50.58 -31.91 -0.85
N PRO A 10 50.70 -31.32 0.35
CA PRO A 10 49.53 -30.78 1.04
C PRO A 10 49.04 -29.56 0.27
N LEU A 11 47.91 -29.69 -0.43
CA LEU A 11 47.20 -28.55 -1.01
C LEU A 11 46.78 -27.60 0.13
N GLN A 12 47.58 -26.56 0.35
CA GLN A 12 47.18 -25.38 1.12
C GLN A 12 46.06 -24.69 0.34
N LEU A 13 44.83 -25.03 0.69
CA LEU A 13 43.64 -24.32 0.22
C LEU A 13 43.44 -23.14 1.17
N ASP A 14 43.47 -21.91 0.65
CA ASP A 14 43.15 -20.65 1.37
C ASP A 14 41.68 -20.55 1.80
N THR A 15 40.89 -21.62 1.63
CA THR A 15 39.48 -21.65 2.01
C THR A 15 39.30 -22.08 3.46
N PRO A 16 38.46 -21.38 4.24
CA PRO A 16 38.16 -21.78 5.61
C PRO A 16 37.50 -23.16 5.62
N LYS A 17 38.07 -24.09 6.41
CA LYS A 17 37.58 -25.46 6.55
C LYS A 17 36.96 -25.63 7.93
N MET A 18 35.73 -26.15 7.97
CA MET A 18 35.07 -26.56 9.20
C MET A 18 34.90 -28.07 9.17
N LEU A 19 35.54 -28.77 10.11
CA LEU A 19 35.36 -30.20 10.31
C LEU A 19 34.39 -30.42 11.47
N ILE A 20 33.25 -31.03 11.19
CA ILE A 20 32.25 -31.38 12.20
C ILE A 20 32.29 -32.89 12.38
N GLN A 21 32.65 -33.33 13.59
CA GLN A 21 32.64 -34.74 13.97
C GLN A 21 31.55 -34.95 15.01
N LEU A 22 30.57 -35.81 14.71
CA LEU A 22 29.57 -36.20 15.70
C LEU A 22 30.22 -37.03 16.80
N SER A 23 30.03 -36.61 18.05
CA SER A 23 30.41 -37.37 19.26
C SER A 23 29.15 -37.83 20.00
N ASN A 24 29.29 -38.79 20.92
CA ASN A 24 28.16 -39.34 21.68
C ASN A 24 27.37 -38.32 22.53
N ASN A 25 27.96 -37.15 22.83
CA ASN A 25 27.33 -36.06 23.59
C ASN A 25 26.97 -34.84 22.71
N SER A 26 26.82 -35.04 21.38
CA SER A 26 26.50 -33.94 20.47
C SER A 26 25.08 -33.41 20.70
N ASN A 27 24.94 -32.09 20.78
CA ASN A 27 23.64 -31.43 20.92
C ASN A 27 22.85 -31.59 19.60
N PRO A 28 21.66 -32.21 19.60
CA PRO A 28 20.87 -32.44 18.40
C PRO A 28 20.29 -31.15 17.77
N ASP A 29 20.39 -30.00 18.44
CA ASP A 29 19.81 -28.73 17.98
C ASP A 29 20.84 -27.72 17.45
N PHE A 30 22.06 -28.19 17.13
CA PHE A 30 23.09 -27.32 16.55
C PHE A 30 22.75 -26.94 15.10
N LYS A 31 22.75 -25.63 14.81
CA LYS A 31 22.51 -25.06 13.48
C LYS A 31 23.69 -24.20 13.03
N LEU A 32 24.07 -24.28 11.76
CA LEU A 32 25.05 -23.35 11.20
C LEU A 32 24.36 -22.03 10.88
N LEU A 33 24.72 -20.99 11.63
CA LEU A 33 24.28 -19.62 11.40
C LEU A 33 25.46 -18.80 10.87
N GLY A 34 25.23 -18.01 9.83
CA GLY A 34 26.27 -17.17 9.24
C GLY A 34 25.97 -16.78 7.80
N ARG A 35 26.90 -16.03 7.20
CA ARG A 35 26.84 -15.64 5.79
C ARG A 35 27.54 -16.69 4.94
N PHE A 36 26.81 -17.74 4.59
CA PHE A 36 27.25 -18.72 3.61
C PHE A 36 26.88 -18.26 2.20
N THR A 37 27.77 -18.49 1.24
CA THR A 37 27.51 -18.20 -0.18
C THR A 37 27.30 -19.49 -0.95
N GLU A 38 26.81 -19.40 -2.19
CA GLU A 38 26.70 -20.55 -3.12
C GLU A 38 28.03 -21.29 -3.35
N LYS A 39 29.16 -20.65 -3.03
CA LYS A 39 30.52 -21.22 -3.10
C LYS A 39 30.86 -22.10 -1.89
N THR A 40 29.96 -22.23 -0.92
CA THR A 40 30.14 -23.11 0.24
C THR A 40 29.88 -24.55 -0.18
N LEU A 41 30.79 -25.44 0.22
CA LEU A 41 30.73 -26.86 -0.10
C LEU A 41 30.61 -27.67 1.18
N ILE A 42 29.63 -28.57 1.21
CA ILE A 42 29.44 -29.51 2.32
C ILE A 42 29.95 -30.86 1.86
N ILE A 43 30.84 -31.47 2.63
CA ILE A 43 31.42 -32.78 2.30
C ILE A 43 31.07 -33.76 3.41
N VAL A 44 30.41 -34.86 3.05
CA VAL A 44 30.01 -35.94 3.94
C VAL A 44 30.72 -37.22 3.52
N TYR A 45 31.60 -37.74 4.39
CA TYR A 45 32.26 -39.03 4.16
C TYR A 45 31.37 -40.17 4.65
N ILE A 46 30.98 -41.05 3.73
CA ILE A 46 30.22 -42.28 4.02
C ILE A 46 31.25 -43.40 4.20
N GLN A 47 31.39 -43.89 5.43
CA GLN A 47 32.27 -45.02 5.74
C GLN A 47 31.61 -46.36 5.44
N ALA A 48 30.31 -46.48 5.74
CA ALA A 48 29.47 -47.64 5.48
C ALA A 48 28.01 -47.17 5.28
N TYR A 49 27.23 -47.93 4.50
CA TYR A 49 25.79 -47.72 4.35
C TYR A 49 25.00 -48.87 5.04
N PRO A 50 23.84 -48.63 5.69
CA PRO A 50 23.06 -47.38 5.80
C PRO A 50 23.75 -46.27 6.58
N LEU A 51 23.43 -45.01 6.25
CA LEU A 51 23.90 -43.84 6.99
C LEU A 51 23.52 -43.96 8.48
N ASP A 52 24.40 -43.51 9.36
CA ASP A 52 24.10 -43.41 10.80
C ASP A 52 22.80 -42.59 11.00
N PRO A 53 21.77 -43.15 11.64
CA PRO A 53 20.52 -42.43 11.91
C PRO A 53 20.73 -41.09 12.63
N ARG A 54 21.78 -40.97 13.45
CA ARG A 54 22.14 -39.71 14.11
C ARG A 54 22.56 -38.65 13.10
N LEU A 55 23.38 -39.03 12.12
CA LEU A 55 23.80 -38.15 11.03
C LEU A 55 22.59 -37.76 10.16
N MET A 56 21.70 -38.71 9.86
CA MET A 56 20.49 -38.44 9.07
C MET A 56 19.55 -37.44 9.74
N ASN A 57 19.46 -37.46 11.08
CA ASN A 57 18.65 -36.48 11.82
C ASN A 57 19.37 -35.15 12.02
N PHE A 58 20.70 -35.17 12.09
CA PHE A 58 21.53 -34.00 12.35
C PHE A 58 21.73 -33.13 11.11
N LEU A 59 22.04 -33.73 9.96
CA LEU A 59 22.41 -33.00 8.75
C LEU A 59 21.33 -31.99 8.27
N PRO A 60 20.02 -32.33 8.23
CA PRO A 60 18.98 -31.37 7.86
C PRO A 60 18.83 -30.20 8.84
N ARG A 61 19.08 -30.45 10.13
CA ARG A 61 19.04 -29.41 11.17
C ARG A 61 20.26 -28.51 11.11
N LEU A 62 21.44 -29.10 10.91
CA LEU A 62 22.70 -28.40 10.74
C LEU A 62 22.61 -27.41 9.58
N LEU A 63 22.02 -27.86 8.47
CA LEU A 63 21.88 -27.12 7.21
C LEU A 63 20.53 -26.41 7.08
N TRP A 64 19.85 -26.13 8.20
CA TRP A 64 18.64 -25.34 8.20
C TRP A 64 18.86 -24.00 7.49
N GLU A 65 17.97 -23.61 6.57
CA GLU A 65 18.10 -22.45 5.66
C GLU A 65 19.27 -22.50 4.66
N LEU A 66 20.05 -23.59 4.63
CA LEU A 66 21.22 -23.78 3.75
C LEU A 66 21.06 -24.96 2.78
N HIS A 67 19.82 -25.41 2.56
CA HIS A 67 19.48 -26.57 1.72
C HIS A 67 19.91 -26.41 0.24
N GLU A 68 20.21 -25.19 -0.19
CA GLU A 68 20.66 -24.84 -1.54
C GLU A 68 22.15 -25.12 -1.78
N LEU A 69 22.94 -25.28 -0.71
CA LEU A 69 24.36 -25.53 -0.82
C LEU A 69 24.66 -26.87 -1.48
N ASN A 70 25.82 -26.96 -2.13
CA ASN A 70 26.28 -28.20 -2.74
C ASN A 70 26.70 -29.19 -1.65
N ILE A 71 26.09 -30.38 -1.64
CA ILE A 71 26.44 -31.47 -0.74
C ILE A 71 27.12 -32.58 -1.53
N ILE A 72 28.37 -32.87 -1.18
CA ILE A 72 29.15 -33.96 -1.74
C ILE A 72 29.18 -35.11 -0.74
N PHE A 73 28.65 -36.26 -1.12
CA PHE A 73 28.85 -37.52 -0.42
C PHE A 73 30.04 -38.26 -1.04
N ILE A 74 30.96 -38.77 -0.22
CA ILE A 74 32.12 -39.53 -0.68
C ILE A 74 32.07 -40.92 -0.07
N THR A 75 32.10 -41.96 -0.90
CA THR A 75 32.11 -43.36 -0.46
C THR A 75 33.22 -44.17 -1.13
N LYS A 76 33.64 -45.25 -0.47
CA LYS A 76 34.50 -46.30 -1.05
C LYS A 76 33.69 -47.51 -1.52
N GLU A 77 32.46 -47.67 -1.03
CA GLU A 77 31.57 -48.78 -1.37
C GLU A 77 30.91 -48.57 -2.73
N ASP A 78 30.43 -49.66 -3.34
CA ASP A 78 29.58 -49.57 -4.53
C ASP A 78 28.19 -49.04 -4.16
N PRO A 79 27.79 -47.85 -4.66
CA PRO A 79 26.52 -47.24 -4.28
C PRO A 79 25.32 -47.78 -5.07
N SER A 80 25.54 -48.67 -6.05
CA SER A 80 24.49 -49.15 -6.96
C SER A 80 23.24 -49.69 -6.23
N ASN A 81 23.42 -50.30 -5.06
CA ASN A 81 22.33 -50.93 -4.29
C ASN A 81 21.58 -49.95 -3.36
N TRP A 82 22.14 -48.78 -3.04
CA TRP A 82 21.60 -47.89 -2.00
C TRP A 82 21.56 -46.39 -2.36
N GLN A 83 22.13 -45.99 -3.49
CA GLN A 83 22.13 -44.60 -3.96
C GLN A 83 20.72 -44.00 -4.05
N ASN A 84 19.73 -44.80 -4.42
CA ASN A 84 18.33 -44.35 -4.50
C ASN A 84 17.77 -43.99 -3.13
N ASP A 85 18.15 -44.74 -2.08
CA ASP A 85 17.72 -44.46 -0.71
C ASP A 85 18.38 -43.18 -0.18
N LEU A 86 19.67 -42.97 -0.49
CA LEU A 86 20.37 -41.71 -0.21
C LEU A 86 19.69 -40.53 -0.90
N TYR A 87 19.40 -40.63 -2.20
CA TYR A 87 18.75 -39.55 -2.94
C TYR A 87 17.31 -39.30 -2.48
N SER A 88 16.58 -40.34 -2.08
CA SER A 88 15.24 -40.23 -1.48
C SER A 88 15.29 -39.43 -0.18
N TYR A 89 16.26 -39.74 0.69
CA TYR A 89 16.53 -38.99 1.90
C TYR A 89 16.89 -37.52 1.59
N CYS A 90 17.78 -37.28 0.62
CA CYS A 90 18.19 -35.94 0.24
C CYS A 90 17.01 -35.11 -0.28
N PHE A 91 16.21 -35.67 -1.18
CA PHE A 91 15.04 -34.98 -1.75
C PHE A 91 13.99 -34.67 -0.68
N TYR A 92 13.70 -35.62 0.23
CA TYR A 92 12.73 -35.39 1.32
C TYR A 92 13.15 -34.23 2.24
N ASN A 93 14.46 -34.02 2.41
CA ASN A 93 15.00 -32.92 3.21
C ASN A 93 15.33 -31.66 2.38
N GLY A 94 14.93 -31.60 1.11
CA GLY A 94 15.12 -30.42 0.25
C GLY A 94 16.51 -30.26 -0.36
N PHE A 95 17.39 -31.27 -0.23
CA PHE A 95 18.73 -31.25 -0.79
C PHE A 95 18.71 -31.69 -2.26
N ILE A 96 18.62 -30.72 -3.17
CA ILE A 96 18.60 -30.95 -4.62
C ILE A 96 20.00 -30.93 -5.25
N ASN A 97 20.95 -30.20 -4.65
CA ASN A 97 22.32 -30.04 -5.14
C ASN A 97 23.24 -31.08 -4.50
N VAL A 98 23.10 -32.34 -4.94
CA VAL A 98 23.82 -33.47 -4.35
C VAL A 98 24.73 -34.15 -5.37
N LEU A 99 26.00 -34.34 -5.02
CA LEU A 99 26.97 -35.12 -5.78
C LEU A 99 27.43 -36.31 -4.92
N LEU A 100 27.36 -37.52 -5.46
CA LEU A 100 27.92 -38.71 -4.86
C LEU A 100 29.18 -39.10 -5.62
N ILE A 101 30.31 -39.17 -4.92
CA ILE A 101 31.60 -39.55 -5.46
C ILE A 101 31.96 -40.92 -4.92
N GLN A 102 32.04 -41.89 -5.82
CA GLN A 102 32.57 -43.21 -5.51
C GLN A 102 34.06 -43.22 -5.87
N LYS A 103 34.91 -43.54 -4.88
CA LYS A 103 36.35 -43.58 -5.05
C LYS A 103 36.85 -45.03 -5.09
N LEU A 104 36.86 -45.62 -6.28
CA LEU A 104 37.73 -46.78 -6.55
C LEU A 104 39.12 -46.26 -6.91
N ARG A 105 40.19 -46.97 -6.52
CA ARG A 105 41.52 -46.68 -7.10
C ARG A 105 41.66 -47.52 -8.37
N PRO A 106 41.95 -46.93 -9.55
CA PRO A 106 42.27 -45.51 -9.83
C PRO A 106 41.09 -44.64 -10.29
N GLU A 107 39.89 -45.18 -10.47
CA GLU A 107 38.75 -44.48 -11.10
C GLU A 107 37.82 -43.76 -10.12
N ILE A 108 37.56 -42.47 -10.39
CA ILE A 108 36.54 -41.68 -9.70
C ILE A 108 35.25 -41.74 -10.52
N LEU A 109 34.18 -42.25 -9.90
CA LEU A 109 32.86 -42.28 -10.51
C LEU A 109 31.97 -41.23 -9.85
N LEU A 110 31.33 -40.40 -10.68
CA LEU A 110 30.45 -39.32 -10.25
C LEU A 110 29.00 -39.71 -10.48
N TYR A 111 28.19 -39.55 -9.45
CA TYR A 111 26.76 -39.81 -9.49
C TYR A 111 26.00 -38.61 -8.94
N SER A 112 24.81 -38.41 -9.46
CA SER A 112 23.84 -37.46 -8.92
C SER A 112 22.44 -37.97 -9.23
N TYR A 113 21.42 -37.15 -9.04
CA TYR A 113 20.05 -37.53 -9.34
C TYR A 113 19.24 -36.39 -9.93
N ASN A 114 18.31 -36.71 -10.81
CA ASN A 114 17.27 -35.77 -11.22
C ASN A 114 16.01 -36.05 -10.38
N PRO A 115 15.51 -35.08 -9.59
CA PRO A 115 14.31 -35.27 -8.78
C PRO A 115 13.01 -35.37 -9.59
N TYR A 116 12.96 -34.78 -10.79
CA TYR A 116 11.72 -34.57 -11.52
C TYR A 116 11.64 -35.36 -12.84
N PRO A 117 10.45 -35.84 -13.27
CA PRO A 117 9.19 -35.90 -12.49
C PRO A 117 9.21 -37.01 -11.43
N THR A 118 10.07 -37.99 -11.64
CA THR A 118 10.34 -39.11 -10.74
C THR A 118 11.83 -39.16 -10.52
N MET A 119 12.26 -39.50 -9.30
CA MET A 119 13.67 -39.59 -8.97
C MET A 119 14.41 -40.56 -9.89
N ARG A 120 15.47 -40.08 -10.55
CA ARG A 120 16.33 -40.88 -11.44
C ARG A 120 17.78 -40.63 -11.12
N THR A 121 18.52 -41.70 -10.87
CA THR A 121 19.97 -41.61 -10.72
C THR A 121 20.65 -41.30 -12.05
N LEU A 122 21.64 -40.43 -12.01
CA LEU A 122 22.45 -39.98 -13.13
C LEU A 122 23.90 -40.35 -12.85
N ARG A 123 24.54 -41.09 -13.75
CA ARG A 123 25.99 -41.21 -13.79
C ARG A 123 26.53 -40.06 -14.62
N LEU A 124 27.45 -39.28 -14.05
CA LEU A 124 28.04 -38.11 -14.67
C LEU A 124 29.45 -38.48 -15.18
N PRO A 125 29.75 -38.35 -16.48
CA PRO A 125 31.09 -38.60 -16.99
C PRO A 125 32.06 -37.50 -16.60
N LEU A 126 31.61 -36.24 -16.51
CA LEU A 126 32.44 -35.09 -16.14
C LEU A 126 31.83 -34.30 -14.98
N LEU A 127 32.69 -33.64 -14.20
CA LEU A 127 32.25 -32.73 -13.12
C LEU A 127 31.52 -31.50 -13.69
N GLU A 128 31.87 -31.07 -14.89
CA GLU A 128 31.20 -29.95 -15.56
C GLU A 128 29.72 -30.24 -15.83
N ASP A 129 29.36 -31.50 -16.07
CA ASP A 129 27.97 -31.92 -16.20
C ASP A 129 27.20 -31.66 -14.90
N TYR A 130 27.85 -31.86 -13.74
CA TYR A 130 27.24 -31.54 -12.44
C TYR A 130 26.97 -30.04 -12.30
N LEU A 131 27.96 -29.19 -12.61
CA LEU A 131 27.87 -27.74 -12.45
C LEU A 131 26.83 -27.11 -13.39
N ASN A 132 26.63 -27.70 -14.57
CA ASN A 132 25.68 -27.20 -15.57
C ASN A 132 24.23 -27.69 -15.37
N ARG A 133 23.94 -28.48 -14.32
CA ARG A 133 22.60 -29.04 -14.05
C ARG A 133 21.55 -28.04 -13.58
N TRP A 134 21.93 -26.85 -13.16
CA TRP A 134 20.98 -25.85 -12.65
C TRP A 134 19.81 -25.59 -13.63
N ARG A 135 20.06 -25.60 -14.96
CA ARG A 135 19.01 -25.44 -15.98
C ARG A 135 18.01 -26.58 -15.99
N GLN A 136 18.49 -27.82 -15.77
CA GLN A 136 17.64 -29.00 -15.72
C GLN A 136 16.76 -28.99 -14.48
N LEU A 137 17.31 -28.53 -13.34
CA LEU A 137 16.59 -28.42 -12.07
C LEU A 137 15.50 -27.33 -12.07
N LEU A 138 15.58 -26.35 -12.97
CA LEU A 138 14.52 -25.35 -13.18
C LEU A 138 13.30 -25.89 -13.92
N ASN A 139 13.43 -27.02 -14.62
CA ASN A 139 12.33 -27.68 -15.31
C ASN A 139 11.80 -28.83 -14.45
N LEU A 140 10.62 -28.64 -13.87
CA LEU A 140 9.98 -29.58 -12.97
C LEU A 140 9.29 -30.74 -13.70
N GLN A 141 9.31 -30.79 -15.03
CA GLN A 141 8.86 -31.92 -15.85
C GLN A 141 7.46 -32.44 -15.51
N GLN A 142 6.50 -31.55 -15.29
CA GLN A 142 5.12 -31.80 -14.85
C GLN A 142 4.96 -32.31 -13.41
N TYR A 143 6.01 -32.23 -12.59
CA TYR A 143 5.94 -32.56 -11.16
C TYR A 143 4.82 -31.76 -10.47
N PRO A 144 3.96 -32.42 -9.66
CA PRO A 144 2.81 -31.76 -9.06
C PRO A 144 3.23 -30.86 -7.88
N VAL A 145 3.01 -29.55 -8.02
CA VAL A 145 3.06 -28.59 -6.92
C VAL A 145 1.75 -28.68 -6.15
N ARG A 146 1.88 -29.18 -4.92
CA ARG A 146 0.74 -29.50 -4.06
C ARG A 146 0.34 -28.26 -3.27
N THR A 147 -0.93 -27.89 -3.35
CA THR A 147 -1.48 -26.73 -2.62
C THR A 147 -2.82 -27.06 -1.96
N LEU A 148 -3.18 -26.27 -0.97
CA LEU A 148 -4.51 -26.25 -0.38
C LEU A 148 -5.35 -25.21 -1.12
N LEU A 149 -6.61 -25.54 -1.38
CA LEU A 149 -7.55 -24.60 -2.00
C LEU A 149 -8.45 -24.01 -0.91
N PHE A 150 -8.59 -22.70 -0.90
CA PHE A 150 -9.51 -21.98 -0.03
C PHE A 150 -10.08 -20.79 -0.82
N SER A 151 -11.28 -20.32 -0.46
CA SER A 151 -11.95 -19.22 -1.18
C SER A 151 -11.97 -17.96 -0.33
N VAL A 152 -11.20 -16.96 -0.76
CA VAL A 152 -10.92 -15.70 -0.07
C VAL A 152 -10.60 -14.65 -1.15
N GLU A 153 -11.54 -13.79 -1.55
CA GLU A 153 -11.39 -12.71 -2.54
C GLU A 153 -10.56 -11.50 -2.07
N PRO A 154 -9.52 -11.03 -2.76
CA PRO A 154 -9.17 -11.32 -4.15
C PRO A 154 -8.01 -12.33 -4.26
N ARG A 155 -7.71 -13.10 -3.20
CA ARG A 155 -6.54 -13.99 -3.11
C ARG A 155 -6.73 -15.24 -3.96
N ILE A 156 -7.83 -15.95 -3.74
CA ILE A 156 -8.20 -17.18 -4.45
C ILE A 156 -9.73 -17.23 -4.44
N PHE A 157 -10.36 -17.29 -5.59
CA PHE A 157 -11.82 -17.40 -5.70
C PHE A 157 -12.22 -18.00 -7.04
N GLN A 158 -13.50 -18.36 -7.17
CA GLN A 158 -14.05 -18.88 -8.41
C GLN A 158 -15.22 -18.03 -8.85
N TYR A 159 -15.36 -17.87 -10.16
CA TYR A 159 -16.49 -17.17 -10.75
C TYR A 159 -16.93 -17.83 -12.05
N ILE A 160 -18.13 -17.49 -12.50
CA ILE A 160 -18.61 -17.89 -13.82
C ILE A 160 -18.39 -16.70 -14.75
N ASN A 161 -17.57 -16.89 -15.78
CA ASN A 161 -17.31 -15.82 -16.76
C ASN A 161 -18.53 -15.58 -17.65
N ARG A 162 -18.47 -14.55 -18.50
CA ARG A 162 -19.56 -14.22 -19.43
C ARG A 162 -19.92 -15.33 -20.43
N LYS A 163 -19.05 -16.31 -20.63
CA LYS A 163 -19.28 -17.48 -21.50
C LYS A 163 -19.94 -18.65 -20.76
N GLY A 164 -20.21 -18.52 -19.46
CA GLY A 164 -20.78 -19.59 -18.64
C GLY A 164 -19.73 -20.60 -18.14
N GLU A 165 -18.44 -20.30 -18.28
CA GLU A 165 -17.35 -21.19 -17.86
C GLU A 165 -16.95 -20.87 -16.42
N ARG A 166 -16.74 -21.91 -15.60
CA ARG A 166 -16.22 -21.76 -14.23
C ARG A 166 -14.71 -21.49 -14.30
N ILE A 167 -14.30 -20.32 -13.86
CA ILE A 167 -12.90 -19.86 -13.85
C ILE A 167 -12.41 -19.78 -12.41
N GLN A 168 -11.23 -20.35 -12.16
CA GLN A 168 -10.48 -20.12 -10.93
C GLN A 168 -9.60 -18.88 -11.13
N SER A 169 -9.75 -17.89 -10.26
CA SER A 169 -8.93 -16.68 -10.24
C SER A 169 -8.50 -16.33 -8.81
N GLY A 170 -7.93 -15.14 -8.67
CA GLY A 170 -7.31 -14.61 -7.47
C GLY A 170 -5.79 -14.54 -7.60
N TYR A 171 -5.19 -13.50 -7.03
CA TYR A 171 -3.79 -13.20 -7.31
C TYR A 171 -2.83 -14.26 -6.74
N LEU A 172 -3.14 -14.91 -5.61
CA LEU A 172 -2.31 -16.01 -5.09
C LEU A 172 -2.38 -17.24 -6.01
N TYR A 173 -3.58 -17.55 -6.52
CA TYR A 173 -3.75 -18.64 -7.48
C TYR A 173 -3.02 -18.35 -8.79
N ASN A 174 -3.16 -17.14 -9.34
CA ASN A 174 -2.54 -16.74 -10.59
C ASN A 174 -1.01 -16.67 -10.49
N VAL A 175 -0.47 -16.26 -9.34
CA VAL A 175 0.98 -16.35 -9.04
C VAL A 175 1.45 -17.80 -9.04
N LEU A 176 0.72 -18.71 -8.36
CA LEU A 176 1.08 -20.12 -8.35
C LEU A 176 0.97 -20.77 -9.74
N LYS A 177 -0.06 -20.41 -10.51
CA LYS A 177 -0.27 -20.88 -11.88
C LYS A 177 0.87 -20.44 -12.80
N GLU A 178 1.26 -19.17 -12.73
CA GLU A 178 2.35 -18.68 -13.56
C GLU A 178 3.70 -19.31 -13.14
N PHE A 179 3.92 -19.56 -11.85
CA PHE A 179 5.05 -20.37 -11.39
C PHE A 179 5.05 -21.76 -12.03
N THR A 180 3.93 -22.47 -12.01
CA THR A 180 3.86 -23.82 -12.58
C THR A 180 4.05 -23.83 -14.09
N ASP A 181 3.49 -22.85 -14.80
CA ASP A 181 3.66 -22.72 -16.25
C ASP A 181 5.13 -22.44 -16.61
N ARG A 182 5.77 -21.49 -15.91
CA ARG A 182 7.16 -21.09 -16.13
C ARG A 182 8.14 -22.24 -15.90
N HIS A 183 7.89 -23.06 -14.89
CA HIS A 183 8.77 -24.14 -14.49
C HIS A 183 8.34 -25.51 -15.01
N ASN A 184 7.40 -25.56 -15.98
CA ASN A 184 6.87 -26.79 -16.56
C ASN A 184 6.43 -27.78 -15.47
N SER A 185 5.47 -27.38 -14.64
CA SER A 185 4.91 -28.10 -13.51
C SER A 185 3.38 -28.13 -13.61
N SER A 186 2.72 -28.84 -12.70
CA SER A 186 1.26 -28.89 -12.59
C SER A 186 0.81 -28.51 -11.19
N ILE A 187 -0.37 -27.90 -11.05
CA ILE A 187 -0.99 -27.65 -9.74
C ILE A 187 -1.79 -28.88 -9.34
N GLN A 188 -1.58 -29.37 -8.11
CA GLN A 188 -2.39 -30.42 -7.50
C GLN A 188 -3.05 -29.89 -6.23
N ILE A 189 -4.38 -29.80 -6.24
CA ILE A 189 -5.16 -29.43 -5.06
C ILE A 189 -5.26 -30.66 -4.15
N VAL A 190 -4.72 -30.57 -2.94
CA VAL A 190 -4.70 -31.67 -1.96
C VAL A 190 -5.98 -31.71 -1.14
N LYS A 191 -6.48 -30.54 -0.74
CA LYS A 191 -7.66 -30.39 0.10
C LYS A 191 -8.25 -28.99 -0.03
N GLU A 192 -9.57 -28.91 0.00
CA GLU A 192 -10.33 -27.67 0.13
C GLU A 192 -10.58 -27.32 1.61
N ILE A 193 -10.41 -26.05 1.97
CA ILE A 193 -10.52 -25.53 3.34
C ILE A 193 -11.40 -24.28 3.33
N ASP A 194 -12.36 -24.21 4.24
CA ASP A 194 -13.09 -22.98 4.58
C ASP A 194 -12.28 -22.18 5.60
N VAL A 195 -12.02 -20.89 5.33
CA VAL A 195 -11.11 -20.04 6.12
C VAL A 195 -11.83 -18.78 6.59
N ASP A 196 -11.66 -18.44 7.88
CA ASP A 196 -12.08 -17.16 8.48
C ASP A 196 -10.93 -16.11 8.42
N GLU A 197 -11.25 -14.83 8.23
CA GLU A 197 -10.37 -13.82 7.55
C GLU A 197 -9.87 -12.64 8.42
N LEU A 198 -8.65 -12.07 8.22
CA LEU A 198 -7.95 -11.01 9.05
C LEU A 198 -7.63 -9.67 8.29
N TYR A 199 -7.21 -8.56 8.98
CA TYR A 199 -7.62 -7.16 8.59
C TYR A 199 -6.61 -5.92 8.57
N ASP A 200 -6.98 -4.73 8.01
CA ASP A 200 -6.40 -3.31 7.95
C ASP A 200 -7.48 -2.21 7.66
N THR A 201 -7.42 -0.97 8.20
CA THR A 201 -8.60 -0.03 8.23
C THR A 201 -8.83 0.89 7.00
N ALA A 202 -10.01 0.83 6.36
CA ALA A 202 -10.61 1.90 5.54
C ALA A 202 -11.69 2.69 6.29
N VAL A 203 -11.74 4.00 6.05
CA VAL A 203 -12.68 4.94 6.66
C VAL A 203 -13.47 5.67 5.56
N PRO A 204 -14.77 5.98 5.76
CA PRO A 204 -15.53 6.77 4.81
C PRO A 204 -14.83 8.10 4.49
N HIS A 205 -14.91 8.54 3.24
CA HIS A 205 -14.36 9.81 2.79
C HIS A 205 -15.06 10.99 3.47
N SER A 206 -14.31 12.07 3.68
CA SER A 206 -14.79 13.31 4.30
C SER A 206 -16.01 13.87 3.59
N LYS A 207 -16.97 14.41 4.36
CA LYS A 207 -18.22 14.93 3.83
C LYS A 207 -17.97 16.25 3.07
N PRO A 208 -18.78 16.56 2.03
CA PRO A 208 -18.72 17.85 1.38
C PRO A 208 -19.18 18.95 2.34
N ILE A 209 -18.50 20.11 2.28
CA ILE A 209 -18.87 21.29 3.05
C ILE A 209 -20.16 21.90 2.47
N ALA A 210 -20.98 22.46 3.34
CA ALA A 210 -22.22 23.14 2.94
C ALA A 210 -21.97 24.24 1.90
N SER A 211 -22.84 24.27 0.88
CA SER A 211 -22.69 25.07 -0.33
C SER A 211 -22.64 26.58 -0.09
N TYR A 212 -23.34 27.09 0.92
CA TYR A 212 -23.38 28.52 1.26
C TYR A 212 -22.05 29.08 1.79
N LEU A 213 -21.16 28.22 2.30
CA LEU A 213 -19.86 28.66 2.85
C LEU A 213 -18.82 28.97 1.76
N TYR A 214 -19.10 28.63 0.50
CA TYR A 214 -18.17 28.81 -0.61
C TYR A 214 -17.81 30.29 -0.86
N PHE A 215 -18.65 31.24 -0.47
CA PHE A 215 -18.36 32.68 -0.62
C PHE A 215 -17.29 33.20 0.35
N VAL A 216 -17.08 32.56 1.50
CA VAL A 216 -16.14 33.05 2.52
C VAL A 216 -14.80 32.31 2.46
N ARG A 217 -14.83 31.06 1.96
CA ARG A 217 -13.69 30.13 1.96
C ARG A 217 -12.51 30.46 1.04
N PRO A 218 -12.64 31.19 -0.10
CA PRO A 218 -11.51 31.46 -0.98
C PRO A 218 -10.35 32.15 -0.26
N PHE A 219 -10.65 33.01 0.71
CA PHE A 219 -9.65 33.64 1.57
C PHE A 219 -9.77 33.17 3.02
N THR A 220 -8.62 32.97 3.65
CA THR A 220 -8.55 32.72 5.09
C THR A 220 -9.01 33.96 5.85
N TRP A 221 -9.46 33.78 7.11
CA TRP A 221 -9.85 34.90 7.96
C TRP A 221 -8.73 35.94 8.13
N THR A 222 -7.48 35.49 8.19
CA THR A 222 -6.29 36.36 8.24
C THR A 222 -6.17 37.24 7.00
N LEU A 223 -6.45 36.70 5.81
CA LEU A 223 -6.41 37.44 4.56
C LEU A 223 -7.58 38.43 4.45
N TRP A 224 -8.77 38.07 4.92
CA TRP A 224 -9.90 39.01 5.02
C TRP A 224 -9.58 40.21 5.92
N LEU A 225 -8.93 39.97 7.07
CA LEU A 225 -8.46 41.04 7.94
C LEU A 225 -7.40 41.91 7.27
N ALA A 226 -6.46 41.31 6.52
CA ALA A 226 -5.45 42.04 5.76
C ALA A 226 -6.07 42.93 4.67
N VAL A 227 -7.13 42.46 4.00
CA VAL A 227 -7.90 43.24 3.02
C VAL A 227 -8.56 44.45 3.68
N ILE A 228 -9.23 44.27 4.82
CA ILE A 228 -9.83 45.38 5.58
C ILE A 228 -8.76 46.38 6.05
N ALA A 229 -7.63 45.88 6.54
CA ALA A 229 -6.50 46.70 6.96
C ALA A 229 -5.90 47.48 5.77
N ALA A 230 -5.79 46.89 4.59
CA ALA A 230 -5.31 47.54 3.38
C ALA A 230 -6.24 48.68 2.92
N ILE A 231 -7.57 48.50 3.06
CA ILE A 231 -8.53 49.57 2.78
C ILE A 231 -8.37 50.72 3.78
N GLY A 232 -8.21 50.42 5.07
CA GLY A 232 -7.93 51.43 6.09
C GLY A 232 -6.61 52.16 5.86
N TYR A 233 -5.56 51.44 5.49
CA TYR A 233 -4.25 52.00 5.17
C TYR A 233 -4.29 52.91 3.94
N GLY A 234 -4.97 52.47 2.87
CA GLY A 234 -5.20 53.30 1.67
C GLY A 234 -5.95 54.59 1.98
N MET A 235 -6.98 54.52 2.84
CA MET A 235 -7.70 55.71 3.32
C MET A 235 -6.76 56.70 4.01
N LEU A 236 -5.91 56.22 4.93
CA LEU A 236 -4.97 57.06 5.68
C LEU A 236 -3.91 57.70 4.76
N MET A 237 -3.38 56.95 3.79
CA MET A 237 -2.43 57.48 2.80
C MET A 237 -3.06 58.58 1.94
N LEU A 238 -4.29 58.39 1.46
CA LEU A 238 -5.00 59.38 0.66
C LEU A 238 -5.34 60.64 1.45
N TYR A 239 -5.76 60.47 2.72
CA TYR A 239 -6.02 61.58 3.63
C TYR A 239 -4.75 62.38 3.93
N GLY A 240 -3.64 61.70 4.26
CA GLY A 240 -2.36 62.33 4.58
C GLY A 240 -1.71 63.09 3.42
N SER A 241 -1.95 62.66 2.18
CA SER A 241 -1.44 63.34 0.97
C SER A 241 -2.14 64.67 0.69
N ASN A 242 -3.28 64.97 1.34
CA ASN A 242 -4.12 66.12 1.05
C ASN A 242 -4.04 67.21 2.14
N ARG A 243 -2.90 67.90 2.22
CA ARG A 243 -2.55 68.76 3.37
C ARG A 243 -3.24 70.14 3.43
N ASN A 244 -3.87 70.60 2.35
CA ASN A 244 -4.38 72.00 2.22
C ASN A 244 -5.89 72.16 1.93
N ARG A 245 -6.69 71.08 1.97
CA ARG A 245 -8.15 71.18 1.78
C ARG A 245 -8.89 70.50 2.94
N ARG A 246 -9.90 71.17 3.51
CA ARG A 246 -10.90 70.53 4.39
C ARG A 246 -11.61 69.45 3.57
N THR A 247 -11.13 68.22 3.64
CA THR A 247 -11.70 67.08 2.92
C THR A 247 -12.36 66.12 3.89
N GLU A 248 -13.52 65.63 3.52
CA GLU A 248 -14.26 64.62 4.27
C GLU A 248 -13.52 63.29 4.21
N ILE A 249 -13.22 62.70 5.37
CA ILE A 249 -12.54 61.41 5.47
C ILE A 249 -13.31 60.28 4.74
N GLY A 250 -14.64 60.37 4.70
CA GLY A 250 -15.50 59.41 4.03
C GLY A 250 -15.24 59.31 2.51
N LYS A 251 -14.83 60.40 1.85
CA LYS A 251 -14.50 60.39 0.42
C LYS A 251 -13.24 59.57 0.12
N HIS A 252 -12.24 59.67 1.00
CA HIS A 252 -11.00 58.90 0.89
C HIS A 252 -11.22 57.43 1.26
N PHE A 253 -12.07 57.16 2.25
CA PHE A 253 -12.48 55.80 2.60
C PHE A 253 -13.20 55.10 1.43
N LEU A 254 -14.20 55.76 0.85
CA LEU A 254 -14.93 55.24 -0.30
C LEU A 254 -14.01 55.02 -1.51
N SER A 255 -13.08 55.95 -1.77
CA SER A 255 -12.09 55.76 -2.84
C SER A 255 -11.20 54.54 -2.57
N SER A 256 -10.67 54.41 -1.35
CA SER A 256 -9.85 53.26 -0.98
C SER A 256 -10.61 51.93 -1.14
N TRP A 257 -11.86 51.91 -0.68
CA TRP A 257 -12.77 50.77 -0.76
C TRP A 257 -13.07 50.38 -2.22
N CYS A 258 -13.44 51.34 -3.07
CA CYS A 258 -13.74 51.09 -4.48
C CYS A 258 -12.50 50.59 -5.27
N ASN A 259 -11.32 51.20 -5.07
CA ASN A 259 -10.11 50.76 -5.78
C ASN A 259 -9.74 49.32 -5.44
N LEU A 260 -9.81 48.97 -4.16
CA LEU A 260 -9.39 47.65 -3.70
C LEU A 260 -10.41 46.55 -4.03
N LEU A 261 -11.70 46.87 -4.11
CA LEU A 261 -12.73 45.98 -4.62
C LEU A 261 -12.88 46.01 -6.15
N PHE A 262 -12.03 46.77 -6.85
CA PHE A 262 -12.08 46.94 -8.30
C PHE A 262 -13.46 47.41 -8.82
N ILE A 263 -14.11 48.30 -8.06
CA ILE A 263 -15.39 48.94 -8.38
C ILE A 263 -15.12 50.33 -8.96
N SER A 264 -15.93 50.73 -9.95
CA SER A 264 -15.84 52.07 -10.56
C SER A 264 -15.99 53.18 -9.52
N GLN A 265 -15.11 54.18 -9.59
CA GLN A 265 -15.06 55.28 -8.63
C GLN A 265 -15.91 56.48 -9.07
N PRO A 266 -16.52 57.23 -8.14
CA PRO A 266 -17.00 58.58 -8.43
C PRO A 266 -15.82 59.50 -8.77
N ARG A 267 -16.06 60.49 -9.63
CA ARG A 267 -15.07 61.41 -10.25
C ARG A 267 -13.86 61.73 -9.35
N ILE A 268 -12.69 61.20 -9.71
CA ILE A 268 -11.44 61.42 -8.99
C ILE A 268 -10.83 62.75 -9.43
N ILE A 269 -10.53 63.62 -8.48
CA ILE A 269 -9.77 64.85 -8.72
C ILE A 269 -8.41 64.66 -8.06
N PHE A 270 -7.39 64.43 -8.87
CA PHE A 270 -6.02 64.30 -8.39
C PHE A 270 -5.48 65.67 -8.00
N ALA A 271 -5.09 65.83 -6.74
CA ALA A 271 -4.43 67.05 -6.28
C ALA A 271 -2.92 67.00 -6.57
N ASN A 272 -2.29 65.83 -6.39
CA ASN A 272 -0.85 65.62 -6.43
C ASN A 272 -0.47 64.32 -7.16
N TRP A 273 0.75 64.22 -7.70
CA TRP A 273 1.26 63.00 -8.35
C TRP A 273 1.29 61.79 -7.41
N GLN A 274 1.54 62.01 -6.12
CA GLN A 274 1.51 60.95 -5.10
C GLN A 274 0.15 60.26 -5.02
N GLN A 275 -0.95 61.01 -5.17
CA GLN A 275 -2.29 60.43 -5.18
C GLN A 275 -2.51 59.57 -6.42
N VAL A 276 -1.97 59.95 -7.57
CA VAL A 276 -2.04 59.13 -8.80
C VAL A 276 -1.36 57.78 -8.57
N VAL A 277 -0.17 57.79 -7.98
CA VAL A 277 0.58 56.56 -7.67
C VAL A 277 -0.17 55.68 -6.66
N ILE A 278 -0.72 56.27 -5.59
CA ILE A 278 -1.50 55.53 -4.59
C ILE A 278 -2.73 54.88 -5.24
N HIS A 279 -3.52 55.63 -6.01
CA HIS A 279 -4.69 55.07 -6.70
C HIS A 279 -4.29 53.96 -7.67
N TYR A 280 -3.20 54.12 -8.41
CA TYR A 280 -2.70 53.10 -9.34
C TYR A 280 -2.29 51.80 -8.63
N ILE A 281 -1.50 51.89 -7.56
CA ILE A 281 -1.08 50.71 -6.77
C ILE A 281 -2.29 50.01 -6.16
N MET A 282 -3.24 50.77 -5.61
CA MET A 282 -4.46 50.20 -5.03
C MET A 282 -5.34 49.53 -6.08
N LEU A 283 -5.48 50.14 -7.26
CA LEU A 283 -6.24 49.58 -8.37
C LEU A 283 -5.59 48.30 -8.91
N LEU A 284 -4.27 48.28 -9.09
CA LEU A 284 -3.53 47.08 -9.49
C LEU A 284 -3.70 45.96 -8.45
N SER A 285 -3.59 46.31 -7.17
CA SER A 285 -3.77 45.35 -6.06
C SER A 285 -5.19 44.81 -6.02
N GLY A 286 -6.20 45.68 -6.20
CA GLY A 286 -7.60 45.27 -6.26
C GLY A 286 -7.93 44.40 -7.46
N PHE A 287 -7.34 44.70 -8.63
CA PHE A 287 -7.43 43.86 -9.82
C PHE A 287 -6.87 42.45 -9.56
N ILE A 288 -5.67 42.34 -8.97
CA ILE A 288 -5.06 41.05 -8.66
C ILE A 288 -5.92 40.29 -7.64
N LEU A 289 -6.32 40.96 -6.55
CA LEU A 289 -7.10 40.36 -5.46
C LEU A 289 -8.45 39.80 -5.93
N THR A 290 -9.19 40.57 -6.72
CA THR A 290 -10.53 40.17 -7.22
C THR A 290 -10.44 39.03 -8.23
N ASN A 291 -9.47 39.07 -9.16
CA ASN A 291 -9.25 37.96 -10.09
C ASN A 291 -8.77 36.69 -9.37
N PHE A 292 -7.90 36.82 -8.37
CA PHE A 292 -7.43 35.68 -7.59
C PHE A 292 -8.57 35.06 -6.77
N TYR A 293 -9.42 35.87 -6.15
CA TYR A 293 -10.64 35.42 -5.48
C TYR A 293 -11.55 34.65 -6.44
N LEU A 294 -11.82 35.21 -7.62
CA LEU A 294 -12.70 34.59 -8.61
C LEU A 294 -12.13 33.26 -9.14
N ALA A 295 -10.82 33.21 -9.39
CA ALA A 295 -10.14 31.99 -9.82
C ALA A 295 -10.21 30.89 -8.74
N LEU A 296 -9.96 31.24 -7.47
CA LEU A 296 -10.08 30.31 -6.34
C LEU A 296 -11.51 29.83 -6.17
N LEU A 297 -12.50 30.72 -6.21
CA LEU A 297 -13.91 30.35 -6.12
C LEU A 297 -14.30 29.40 -7.26
N SER A 298 -13.91 29.70 -8.49
CA SER A 298 -14.16 28.83 -9.66
C SER A 298 -13.53 27.44 -9.49
N SER A 299 -12.27 27.39 -9.01
CA SER A 299 -11.60 26.13 -8.69
C SER A 299 -12.35 25.35 -7.60
N MET A 300 -12.72 26.01 -6.49
CA MET A 300 -13.48 25.38 -5.40
C MET A 300 -14.84 24.85 -5.86
N LEU A 301 -15.55 25.58 -6.73
CA LEU A 301 -16.83 25.14 -7.29
C LEU A 301 -16.70 23.94 -8.23
N THR A 302 -15.54 23.76 -8.88
CA THR A 302 -15.30 22.63 -9.80
C THR A 302 -14.75 21.40 -9.10
N SER A 303 -13.90 21.56 -8.07
CA SER A 303 -13.38 20.45 -7.25
C SER A 303 -14.35 20.00 -6.17
N GLY A 304 -15.16 20.93 -5.64
CA GLY A 304 -15.87 20.73 -4.38
C GLY A 304 -14.93 20.99 -3.19
N LEU A 305 -15.50 21.52 -2.12
CA LEU A 305 -14.86 21.66 -0.81
C LEU A 305 -15.35 20.54 0.11
N PHE A 306 -14.42 19.87 0.77
CA PHE A 306 -14.67 18.79 1.71
C PHE A 306 -14.14 19.16 3.09
N GLU A 307 -14.68 18.51 4.12
CA GLU A 307 -14.13 18.58 5.47
C GLU A 307 -12.69 18.06 5.52
N GLU A 308 -11.98 18.37 6.61
CA GLU A 308 -10.61 17.89 6.78
C GLU A 308 -10.56 16.37 6.85
N ASP A 309 -9.67 15.79 6.04
CA ASP A 309 -9.48 14.35 5.98
C ASP A 309 -9.01 13.72 7.30
N TYR A 310 -9.41 12.46 7.51
CA TYR A 310 -8.91 11.62 8.59
C TYR A 310 -7.62 10.93 8.14
N ASN A 311 -6.46 11.48 8.51
CA ASN A 311 -5.17 10.90 8.12
C ASN A 311 -4.46 10.20 9.29
N THR A 312 -4.87 10.48 10.52
CA THR A 312 -4.34 9.87 11.75
C THR A 312 -5.45 9.25 12.59
N PHE A 313 -5.09 8.34 13.50
CA PHE A 313 -6.07 7.79 14.45
C PHE A 313 -6.63 8.83 15.41
N GLN A 314 -5.89 9.91 15.68
CA GLN A 314 -6.39 11.01 16.52
C GLN A 314 -7.47 11.80 15.78
N ASP A 315 -7.35 11.96 14.45
CA ASP A 315 -8.41 12.57 13.65
C ASP A 315 -9.72 11.77 13.74
N LEU A 316 -9.68 10.48 14.08
CA LEU A 316 -10.89 9.66 14.25
C LEU A 316 -11.68 10.02 15.51
N GLU A 317 -11.10 10.74 16.48
CA GLU A 317 -11.86 11.26 17.63
C GLU A 317 -12.98 12.19 17.19
N ARG A 318 -12.71 13.02 16.17
CA ARG A 318 -13.70 13.94 15.60
C ARG A 318 -14.68 13.25 14.63
N SER A 319 -14.40 11.99 14.26
CA SER A 319 -15.24 11.25 13.32
C SER A 319 -16.47 10.67 14.03
N PRO A 320 -17.64 10.62 13.38
CA PRO A 320 -18.83 9.98 13.93
C PRO A 320 -18.85 8.46 13.69
N TYR A 321 -17.85 7.91 12.98
CA TYR A 321 -17.88 6.54 12.49
C TYR A 321 -17.43 5.55 13.57
N THR A 322 -18.01 4.34 13.51
CA THR A 322 -17.62 3.18 14.33
C THR A 322 -16.98 2.13 13.44
N LEU A 323 -16.10 1.32 14.02
CA LEU A 323 -15.40 0.24 13.32
C LEU A 323 -16.27 -1.03 13.35
N LEU A 324 -16.80 -1.42 12.19
CA LEU A 324 -17.59 -2.65 12.07
C LEU A 324 -16.66 -3.86 11.88
N THR A 325 -16.75 -4.82 12.78
CA THR A 325 -15.91 -6.03 12.76
C THR A 325 -16.66 -7.23 13.37
N ASP A 326 -16.15 -8.44 13.18
CA ASP A 326 -16.72 -9.64 13.79
C ASP A 326 -16.20 -9.86 15.23
N SER A 327 -16.80 -10.83 15.92
CA SER A 327 -16.50 -11.11 17.33
C SER A 327 -15.05 -11.54 17.59
N TYR A 328 -14.45 -12.31 16.68
CA TYR A 328 -13.08 -12.79 16.83
C TYR A 328 -12.10 -11.63 16.80
N TYR A 329 -12.26 -10.70 15.86
CA TYR A 329 -11.39 -9.53 15.79
C TYR A 329 -11.66 -8.50 16.85
N ALA A 330 -12.91 -8.34 17.27
CA ALA A 330 -13.22 -7.50 18.40
C ALA A 330 -12.47 -7.96 19.65
N SER A 331 -12.43 -9.28 19.93
CA SER A 331 -11.62 -9.83 21.02
C SER A 331 -10.13 -9.55 20.84
N PHE A 332 -9.57 -9.85 19.67
CA PHE A 332 -8.15 -9.64 19.38
C PHE A 332 -7.72 -8.17 19.53
N MET A 333 -8.51 -7.24 19.00
CA MET A 333 -8.23 -5.80 19.09
C MET A 333 -8.30 -5.29 20.54
N ASN A 334 -9.25 -5.80 21.33
CA ASN A 334 -9.41 -5.40 22.73
C ASN A 334 -8.24 -5.91 23.60
N GLU A 335 -7.80 -7.15 23.37
CA GLU A 335 -6.68 -7.77 24.09
C GLU A 335 -5.31 -7.18 23.72
N SER A 336 -5.15 -6.64 22.50
CA SER A 336 -3.89 -6.05 22.04
C SER A 336 -3.49 -4.80 22.83
N SER A 337 -2.27 -4.77 23.36
CA SER A 337 -1.71 -3.60 24.04
C SER A 337 -1.28 -2.48 23.08
N TYR A 338 -1.12 -2.79 21.79
CA TYR A 338 -0.67 -1.83 20.77
C TYR A 338 -1.82 -1.10 20.08
N MET A 339 -3.04 -1.58 20.26
CA MET A 339 -4.22 -1.02 19.63
C MET A 339 -4.59 0.32 20.29
N PRO A 340 -4.77 1.42 19.52
CA PRO A 340 -5.16 2.70 20.08
C PRO A 340 -6.52 2.62 20.80
N GLU A 341 -6.59 3.22 21.98
CA GLU A 341 -7.81 3.16 22.82
C GLU A 341 -9.03 3.78 22.14
N ILE A 342 -8.81 4.79 21.30
CA ILE A 342 -9.84 5.44 20.47
C ILE A 342 -10.53 4.43 19.55
N ILE A 343 -9.80 3.46 19.01
CA ILE A 343 -10.35 2.42 18.15
C ILE A 343 -11.13 1.41 18.98
N LYS A 344 -10.58 0.95 20.11
CA LYS A 344 -11.23 0.00 21.01
C LYS A 344 -12.60 0.47 21.48
N GLN A 345 -12.72 1.74 21.84
CA GLN A 345 -13.98 2.35 22.28
C GLN A 345 -15.04 2.47 21.19
N ARG A 346 -14.66 2.28 19.91
CA ARG A 346 -15.52 2.46 18.74
C ARG A 346 -15.77 1.16 17.98
N ILE A 347 -15.41 0.01 18.56
CA ILE A 347 -15.68 -1.30 17.96
C ILE A 347 -17.18 -1.58 18.01
N ASN A 348 -17.75 -1.88 16.85
CA ASN A 348 -19.10 -2.36 16.68
C ASN A 348 -19.04 -3.80 16.16
N VAL A 349 -19.52 -4.75 16.98
CA VAL A 349 -19.48 -6.17 16.65
C VAL A 349 -20.72 -6.54 15.85
N ALA A 350 -20.53 -7.14 14.68
CA ALA A 350 -21.60 -7.64 13.84
C ALA A 350 -21.34 -9.07 13.37
N ASP A 351 -22.41 -9.76 12.97
CA ASP A 351 -22.32 -11.08 12.36
C ASP A 351 -21.58 -11.00 11.01
N SER A 352 -20.81 -12.03 10.67
CA SER A 352 -19.96 -12.06 9.47
C SER A 352 -20.75 -11.77 8.19
N ASN A 353 -21.99 -12.25 8.06
CA ASN A 353 -22.82 -11.98 6.87
C ASN A 353 -23.23 -10.50 6.76
N VAL A 354 -23.52 -9.84 7.89
CA VAL A 354 -23.85 -8.41 7.92
C VAL A 354 -22.61 -7.59 7.58
N LEU A 355 -21.47 -7.98 8.13
CA LEU A 355 -20.17 -7.36 7.86
C LEU A 355 -19.79 -7.46 6.38
N GLU A 356 -19.88 -8.66 5.77
CA GLU A 356 -19.60 -8.85 4.34
C GLU A 356 -20.59 -8.08 3.46
N THR A 357 -21.88 -8.08 3.80
CA THR A 357 -22.87 -7.31 3.05
C THR A 357 -22.58 -5.81 3.13
N ALA A 358 -22.26 -5.30 4.32
CA ALA A 358 -21.93 -3.89 4.54
C ALA A 358 -20.64 -3.48 3.80
N ARG A 359 -19.65 -4.38 3.76
CA ARG A 359 -18.46 -4.27 2.91
C ARG A 359 -18.91 -4.21 1.46
N VAL A 360 -19.37 -5.30 0.84
CA VAL A 360 -19.69 -5.37 -0.61
C VAL A 360 -20.56 -4.19 -1.09
N THR A 361 -21.54 -3.74 -0.29
CA THR A 361 -22.40 -2.60 -0.63
C THR A 361 -21.77 -1.21 -0.43
N MET A 362 -20.54 -1.14 0.08
CA MET A 362 -19.79 0.08 0.40
C MET A 362 -20.57 1.01 1.35
N ASN A 363 -21.12 0.46 2.43
CA ASN A 363 -21.90 1.23 3.39
C ASN A 363 -21.02 2.21 4.17
N THR A 364 -21.20 3.51 3.92
CA THR A 364 -20.42 4.63 4.47
C THR A 364 -20.78 5.01 5.91
N SER A 365 -21.65 4.24 6.58
CA SER A 365 -21.98 4.45 8.00
C SER A 365 -20.87 3.96 8.94
N TYR A 366 -20.00 3.08 8.45
CA TYR A 366 -18.98 2.40 9.25
C TYR A 366 -17.58 2.52 8.65
N MET A 367 -16.58 2.32 9.50
CA MET A 367 -15.21 2.03 9.10
C MET A 367 -15.05 0.51 9.01
N TYR A 368 -14.17 0.05 8.13
CA TYR A 368 -13.91 -1.38 7.92
C TYR A 368 -12.45 -1.68 8.09
N THR A 369 -12.11 -2.83 8.66
CA THR A 369 -10.75 -3.36 8.65
C THR A 369 -10.65 -4.61 7.76
N ARG A 370 -9.67 -4.73 6.85
CA ARG A 370 -9.25 -5.82 5.93
C ARG A 370 -7.78 -5.70 5.46
N TYR A 371 -6.97 -6.78 5.36
CA TYR A 371 -5.56 -6.66 4.93
C TYR A 371 -5.43 -5.80 3.67
N GLU A 372 -4.30 -5.11 3.48
CA GLU A 372 -4.07 -4.15 2.39
C GLU A 372 -4.51 -4.72 1.03
N ASP A 373 -4.09 -5.94 0.69
CA ASP A 373 -4.46 -6.61 -0.55
C ASP A 373 -5.97 -6.84 -0.70
N ARG A 374 -6.65 -7.12 0.41
CA ARG A 374 -8.10 -7.32 0.45
C ARG A 374 -8.84 -5.99 0.40
N LEU A 375 -8.31 -4.98 1.08
CA LEU A 375 -8.86 -3.64 1.12
C LEU A 375 -8.78 -2.99 -0.25
N ASP A 376 -7.65 -3.14 -0.94
CA ASP A 376 -7.46 -2.67 -2.31
C ASP A 376 -8.48 -3.29 -3.27
N GLY A 377 -8.65 -4.63 -3.23
CA GLY A 377 -9.63 -5.30 -4.08
C GLY A 377 -11.06 -4.84 -3.82
N PHE A 378 -11.38 -4.57 -2.55
CA PHE A 378 -12.67 -4.02 -2.15
C PHE A 378 -12.88 -2.57 -2.62
N LEU A 379 -11.89 -1.72 -2.42
CA LEU A 379 -11.90 -0.31 -2.80
C LEU A 379 -11.75 -0.11 -4.32
N PHE A 380 -11.38 -1.15 -5.07
CA PHE A 380 -11.37 -1.09 -6.52
C PHE A 380 -12.77 -0.81 -7.12
N GLN A 381 -13.85 -1.10 -6.38
CA GLN A 381 -15.22 -0.77 -6.76
C GLN A 381 -15.46 0.73 -7.02
N GLN A 382 -14.75 1.60 -6.29
CA GLN A 382 -14.87 3.06 -6.42
C GLN A 382 -13.84 3.66 -7.39
N HIS A 383 -13.08 2.85 -8.14
CA HIS A 383 -12.00 3.31 -9.01
C HIS A 383 -12.46 4.31 -10.09
N LEU A 384 -13.72 4.23 -10.51
CA LEU A 384 -14.31 5.13 -11.51
C LEU A 384 -14.96 6.38 -10.93
N LEU A 385 -15.01 6.52 -9.60
CA LEU A 385 -15.60 7.70 -8.96
C LEU A 385 -14.63 8.88 -9.00
N LYS A 386 -15.14 10.06 -9.38
CA LYS A 386 -14.40 11.32 -9.25
C LYS A 386 -14.06 11.63 -7.79
N VAL A 387 -14.97 11.29 -6.87
CA VAL A 387 -14.80 11.43 -5.42
C VAL A 387 -15.02 10.06 -4.81
N PRO A 388 -14.01 9.44 -4.17
CA PRO A 388 -14.15 8.12 -3.59
C PRO A 388 -15.09 8.15 -2.37
N LEU A 389 -15.79 7.05 -2.12
CA LEU A 389 -16.62 6.84 -0.94
C LEU A 389 -15.80 6.54 0.32
N PHE A 390 -14.65 5.89 0.16
CA PHE A 390 -13.74 5.52 1.23
C PHE A 390 -12.31 5.97 0.93
N LYS A 391 -11.58 6.31 1.98
CA LYS A 391 -10.15 6.59 1.95
C LYS A 391 -9.43 5.65 2.92
N VAL A 392 -8.27 5.14 2.51
CA VAL A 392 -7.38 4.37 3.38
C VAL A 392 -6.60 5.35 4.24
N ILE A 393 -6.56 5.11 5.55
CA ILE A 393 -5.72 5.89 6.46
C ILE A 393 -4.27 5.46 6.27
N PRO A 394 -3.32 6.38 6.04
CA PRO A 394 -1.92 6.02 5.77
C PRO A 394 -1.22 5.26 6.91
N LYS A 395 -1.73 5.34 8.13
CA LYS A 395 -1.18 4.66 9.30
C LYS A 395 -1.87 3.31 9.49
N SER A 396 -1.11 2.21 9.35
CA SER A 396 -1.57 0.85 9.62
C SER A 396 -1.92 0.65 11.10
N LEU A 397 -2.91 -0.20 11.39
CA LEU A 397 -3.20 -0.64 12.76
C LEU A 397 -2.19 -1.68 13.24
N TRP A 398 -1.76 -2.55 12.34
CA TRP A 398 -0.70 -3.53 12.52
C TRP A 398 -0.10 -3.85 11.16
N ASP A 399 1.14 -4.30 11.13
CA ASP A 399 1.77 -4.74 9.89
C ASP A 399 1.98 -6.26 9.93
N GLY A 400 1.70 -6.92 8.81
CA GLY A 400 1.87 -8.36 8.66
C GLY A 400 2.55 -8.70 7.35
N PHE A 401 3.44 -9.69 7.38
CA PHE A 401 4.03 -10.21 6.15
C PHE A 401 3.12 -11.28 5.55
N MET A 402 2.81 -11.11 4.27
CA MET A 402 2.19 -12.17 3.49
C MET A 402 3.27 -13.14 3.01
N SER A 403 3.09 -14.43 3.28
CA SER A 403 4.01 -15.47 2.85
C SER A 403 3.25 -16.71 2.41
N PHE A 404 3.87 -17.53 1.56
CA PHE A 404 3.39 -18.86 1.26
C PHE A 404 3.96 -19.83 2.31
N PRO A 405 3.15 -20.37 3.22
CA PRO A 405 3.62 -21.38 4.15
C PRO A 405 3.92 -22.67 3.39
N VAL A 406 5.09 -23.25 3.63
CA VAL A 406 5.54 -24.49 2.99
C VAL A 406 5.99 -25.50 4.03
N VAL A 407 6.02 -26.77 3.64
CA VAL A 407 6.66 -27.82 4.44
C VAL A 407 8.17 -27.60 4.49
N ASN A 408 8.77 -27.97 5.62
CA ASN A 408 10.22 -27.97 5.77
C ASN A 408 10.86 -28.88 4.72
N GLY A 409 11.97 -28.44 4.13
CA GLY A 409 12.67 -29.21 3.09
C GLY A 409 11.98 -29.23 1.74
N LEU A 410 11.12 -28.24 1.42
CA LEU A 410 10.50 -28.15 0.10
C LEU A 410 11.58 -28.04 -1.01
N PRO A 411 11.71 -29.02 -1.93
CA PRO A 411 12.86 -29.12 -2.84
C PRO A 411 13.00 -27.97 -3.85
N TYR A 412 11.91 -27.30 -4.18
CA TYR A 412 11.86 -26.16 -5.11
C TYR A 412 11.62 -24.83 -4.39
N LEU A 413 11.83 -24.75 -3.07
CA LEU A 413 11.63 -23.53 -2.29
C LEU A 413 12.43 -22.35 -2.83
N ASN A 414 13.71 -22.56 -3.16
CA ASN A 414 14.55 -21.49 -3.71
C ASN A 414 14.04 -20.99 -5.07
N ILE A 415 13.63 -21.93 -5.93
CA ILE A 415 13.07 -21.61 -7.24
C ILE A 415 11.84 -20.72 -7.04
N MET A 416 10.97 -21.06 -6.08
CA MET A 416 9.81 -20.27 -5.72
C MET A 416 10.17 -18.91 -5.09
N ASN A 417 11.13 -18.84 -4.17
CA ASN A 417 11.56 -17.59 -3.56
C ASN A 417 12.16 -16.63 -4.59
N THR A 418 13.07 -17.12 -5.44
CA THR A 418 13.66 -16.34 -6.53
C THR A 418 12.58 -15.87 -7.52
N TYR A 419 11.63 -16.74 -7.82
CA TYR A 419 10.48 -16.42 -8.67
C TYR A 419 9.62 -15.29 -8.06
N LEU A 420 9.24 -15.42 -6.79
CA LEU A 420 8.42 -14.44 -6.06
C LEU A 420 9.10 -13.08 -5.99
N SER A 421 10.41 -13.04 -5.67
CA SER A 421 11.20 -11.81 -5.69
C SER A 421 11.20 -11.17 -7.08
N ARG A 422 11.39 -11.95 -8.15
CA ARG A 422 11.41 -11.42 -9.52
C ARG A 422 10.06 -10.86 -9.94
N ILE A 423 8.95 -11.56 -9.70
CA ILE A 423 7.63 -11.04 -10.10
C ILE A 423 7.25 -9.77 -9.31
N PHE A 424 7.74 -9.65 -8.08
CA PHE A 424 7.59 -8.45 -7.28
C PHE A 424 8.41 -7.30 -7.84
N GLU A 425 9.71 -7.49 -8.04
CA GLU A 425 10.65 -6.48 -8.57
C GLU A 425 10.24 -5.95 -9.95
N HIS A 426 9.69 -6.80 -10.81
CA HIS A 426 9.27 -6.42 -12.16
C HIS A 426 7.84 -5.86 -12.22
N GLY A 427 7.14 -5.75 -11.09
CA GLY A 427 5.75 -5.26 -11.03
C GLY A 427 4.70 -6.23 -11.58
N ILE A 428 5.08 -7.47 -11.94
CA ILE A 428 4.17 -8.51 -12.44
C ILE A 428 3.12 -8.83 -11.39
N LEU A 429 3.50 -8.91 -10.10
CA LEU A 429 2.56 -9.16 -9.02
C LEU A 429 1.47 -8.07 -8.93
N SER A 430 1.84 -6.80 -9.09
CA SER A 430 0.90 -5.68 -9.09
C SER A 430 -0.10 -5.77 -10.26
N LYS A 431 0.41 -6.15 -11.45
CA LYS A 431 -0.44 -6.41 -12.61
C LYS A 431 -1.41 -7.58 -12.34
N ILE A 432 -0.92 -8.70 -11.83
CA ILE A 432 -1.76 -9.86 -11.50
C ILE A 432 -2.87 -9.47 -10.51
N LYS A 433 -2.55 -8.69 -9.47
CA LYS A 433 -3.56 -8.19 -8.52
C LYS A 433 -4.63 -7.35 -9.23
N THR A 434 -4.23 -6.35 -10.01
CA THR A 434 -5.17 -5.48 -10.74
C THR A 434 -6.07 -6.27 -11.68
N ASP A 435 -5.50 -7.21 -12.44
CA ASP A 435 -6.25 -8.08 -13.35
C ASP A 435 -7.28 -8.92 -12.55
N THR A 436 -6.92 -9.43 -11.37
CA THR A 436 -7.84 -10.22 -10.53
C THR A 436 -8.98 -9.41 -9.91
N TYR A 437 -8.79 -8.10 -9.70
CA TYR A 437 -9.87 -7.23 -9.24
C TYR A 437 -10.93 -7.05 -10.35
N LEU A 438 -10.50 -7.01 -11.61
CA LEU A 438 -11.40 -7.01 -12.76
C LEU A 438 -12.13 -8.34 -12.90
N ASP A 439 -11.46 -9.47 -12.67
CA ASP A 439 -12.11 -10.79 -12.66
C ASP A 439 -13.21 -10.88 -11.59
N ALA A 440 -12.97 -10.32 -10.39
CA ALA A 440 -13.98 -10.27 -9.34
C ALA A 440 -15.21 -9.44 -9.75
N ILE A 441 -15.01 -8.36 -10.51
CA ILE A 441 -16.10 -7.55 -11.06
C ILE A 441 -16.82 -8.28 -12.20
N GLU A 442 -16.09 -8.96 -13.08
CA GLU A 442 -16.69 -9.78 -14.15
C GLU A 442 -17.57 -10.89 -13.57
N GLY A 443 -17.11 -11.51 -12.48
CA GLY A 443 -17.84 -12.55 -11.76
C GLY A 443 -19.03 -12.07 -10.95
N GLY A 444 -19.27 -10.76 -10.86
CA GLY A 444 -20.36 -10.18 -10.08
C GLY A 444 -20.19 -10.29 -8.56
N ILE A 445 -18.99 -10.61 -8.09
CA ILE A 445 -18.64 -10.65 -6.66
C ILE A 445 -18.63 -9.22 -6.11
N THR A 446 -17.98 -8.32 -6.85
CA THR A 446 -17.96 -6.87 -6.60
C THR A 446 -18.49 -6.14 -7.84
N LYS A 447 -18.81 -4.85 -7.70
CA LYS A 447 -19.32 -4.06 -8.82
C LYS A 447 -18.67 -2.69 -8.88
N PHE A 448 -18.45 -2.18 -10.09
CA PHE A 448 -18.08 -0.77 -10.24
C PHE A 448 -19.23 0.11 -9.76
N ILE A 449 -18.89 1.07 -8.91
CA ILE A 449 -19.78 2.14 -8.52
C ILE A 449 -19.51 3.28 -9.49
N ALA A 450 -20.45 3.49 -10.41
CA ALA A 450 -20.45 4.66 -11.26
C ALA A 450 -21.01 5.84 -10.48
N SER A 451 -20.43 7.03 -10.67
CA SER A 451 -21.12 8.24 -10.23
C SER A 451 -22.38 8.38 -11.07
N ASP A 452 -23.46 8.91 -10.49
CA ASP A 452 -24.51 9.54 -11.29
C ASP A 452 -23.80 10.41 -12.33
N GLY A 453 -24.25 10.34 -13.59
CA GLY A 453 -23.54 10.96 -14.72
C GLY A 453 -23.20 12.43 -14.47
N ILE A 454 -22.41 13.04 -15.35
CA ILE A 454 -22.07 14.47 -15.30
C ILE A 454 -23.33 15.32 -15.59
N GLU A 455 -24.37 15.21 -14.76
CA GLU A 455 -25.47 16.13 -14.73
C GLU A 455 -24.93 17.41 -14.12
N ARG A 456 -24.79 18.43 -14.98
CA ARG A 456 -24.52 19.79 -14.53
C ARG A 456 -25.74 20.26 -13.74
N LYS A 457 -25.73 20.00 -12.43
CA LYS A 457 -26.80 20.47 -11.54
C LYS A 457 -26.64 21.98 -11.38
N PRO A 458 -27.71 22.77 -11.56
CA PRO A 458 -27.68 24.19 -11.22
C PRO A 458 -27.44 24.36 -9.71
N PHE A 459 -26.84 25.48 -9.30
CA PHE A 459 -26.68 25.78 -7.89
C PHE A 459 -28.04 25.92 -7.21
N SER A 460 -28.20 25.28 -6.04
CA SER A 460 -29.40 25.42 -5.23
C SER A 460 -29.51 26.82 -4.63
N VAL A 461 -30.72 27.23 -4.24
CA VAL A 461 -30.94 28.54 -3.60
C VAL A 461 -30.11 28.69 -2.32
N GLU A 462 -29.87 27.58 -1.61
CA GLU A 462 -29.04 27.53 -0.40
C GLU A 462 -27.65 28.11 -0.63
N PHE A 463 -27.05 27.87 -1.81
CA PHE A 463 -25.74 28.41 -2.17
C PHE A 463 -25.68 29.94 -1.96
N TYR A 464 -26.77 30.65 -2.28
CA TYR A 464 -26.84 32.11 -2.24
C TYR A 464 -27.24 32.69 -0.88
N TYR A 465 -27.55 31.87 0.14
CA TYR A 465 -28.02 32.35 1.44
C TYR A 465 -27.08 33.35 2.10
N TYR A 466 -25.77 33.08 2.08
CA TYR A 466 -24.79 33.98 2.69
C TYR A 466 -24.72 35.32 1.96
N ALA A 467 -24.80 35.33 0.63
CA ALA A 467 -24.80 36.54 -0.18
C ALA A 467 -26.05 37.41 0.09
N PHE A 468 -27.23 36.78 0.14
CA PHE A 468 -28.48 37.48 0.47
C PHE A 468 -28.50 37.99 1.91
N ALA A 469 -27.99 37.21 2.87
CA ALA A 469 -27.86 37.65 4.26
C ALA A 469 -26.95 38.87 4.38
N LEU A 470 -25.77 38.85 3.74
CA LEU A 470 -24.83 39.97 3.75
C LEU A 470 -25.44 41.23 3.11
N TRP A 471 -26.14 41.06 1.98
CA TRP A 471 -26.87 42.14 1.33
C TRP A 471 -27.96 42.73 2.22
N GLY A 472 -28.76 41.88 2.87
CA GLY A 472 -29.82 42.30 3.80
C GLY A 472 -29.26 43.08 5.00
N VAL A 473 -28.18 42.60 5.61
CA VAL A 473 -27.48 43.32 6.69
C VAL A 473 -26.98 44.68 6.19
N GLY A 474 -26.41 44.74 4.99
CA GLY A 474 -25.96 45.98 4.36
C GLY A 474 -27.10 47.01 4.19
N LEU A 475 -28.28 46.58 3.74
CA LEU A 475 -29.46 47.44 3.60
C LEU A 475 -29.97 47.97 4.94
N ILE A 476 -29.97 47.13 5.97
CA ILE A 476 -30.37 47.53 7.33
C ILE A 476 -29.41 48.61 7.86
N LEU A 477 -28.10 48.39 7.72
CA LEU A 477 -27.08 49.35 8.14
C LEU A 477 -27.19 50.68 7.37
N ALA A 478 -27.38 50.62 6.05
CA ALA A 478 -27.57 51.82 5.23
C ALA A 478 -28.83 52.61 5.65
N SER A 479 -29.93 51.91 5.94
CA SER A 479 -31.17 52.51 6.42
C SER A 479 -30.97 53.19 7.78
N LEU A 480 -30.28 52.51 8.72
CA LEU A 480 -29.94 53.06 10.03
C LEU A 480 -29.08 54.33 9.91
N CYS A 481 -28.05 54.31 9.07
CA CYS A 481 -27.23 55.50 8.82
C CYS A 481 -28.06 56.67 8.28
N PHE A 482 -28.95 56.41 7.32
CA PHE A 482 -29.85 57.43 6.77
C PHE A 482 -30.77 58.04 7.84
N PHE A 483 -31.37 57.21 8.70
CA PHE A 483 -32.20 57.71 9.81
C PHE A 483 -31.39 58.53 10.82
N LEU A 484 -30.18 58.11 11.15
CA LEU A 484 -29.29 58.86 12.06
C LEU A 484 -28.89 60.21 11.46
N GLU A 485 -28.58 60.27 10.17
CA GLU A 485 -28.30 61.52 9.45
C GLU A 485 -29.50 62.46 9.45
N LEU A 486 -30.71 61.93 9.21
CA LEU A 486 -31.94 62.69 9.24
C LEU A 486 -32.24 63.26 10.63
N LEU A 487 -32.07 62.46 11.68
CA LEU A 487 -32.24 62.89 13.08
C LEU A 487 -31.22 63.99 13.43
N ARG A 488 -29.95 63.80 13.07
CA ARG A 488 -28.90 64.81 13.26
C ARG A 488 -29.23 66.11 12.52
N HIS A 489 -29.69 66.03 11.28
CA HIS A 489 -30.08 67.20 10.51
C HIS A 489 -31.24 67.96 11.18
N ARG A 490 -32.27 67.23 11.64
CA ARG A 490 -33.41 67.83 12.37
C ARG A 490 -32.99 68.49 13.69
N MET A 491 -32.16 67.84 14.50
CA MET A 491 -31.66 68.41 15.75
C MET A 491 -30.78 69.64 15.51
N THR A 492 -29.98 69.65 14.44
CA THR A 492 -29.09 70.79 14.11
C THR A 492 -29.90 72.01 13.65
N ASN A 493 -30.98 71.80 12.89
CA ASN A 493 -31.88 72.88 12.47
C ASN A 493 -32.76 73.43 13.62
N GLN A 494 -33.05 72.65 14.66
CA GLN A 494 -33.76 73.12 15.85
C GLN A 494 -32.90 73.95 16.81
N ILE A 495 -31.57 73.84 16.74
CA ILE A 495 -30.62 74.61 17.57
C ILE A 495 -30.22 75.95 16.89
N GLN A 496 -30.57 76.14 15.61
CA GLN A 496 -30.31 77.37 14.85
C GLN A 496 -31.53 78.32 14.73
N MET A 497 -32.68 77.94 15.29
CA MET A 497 -33.76 78.87 15.67
C MET A 497 -33.66 79.18 17.15
#